data_AF-A0A820DGN7-F1
#
_entry.id   AF-A0A820DGN7-F1
#
_cell.length_a   1.000
_cell.length_b   1.000
_cell.length_c   1.000
_cell.angle_alpha   90.00
_cell.angle_beta   90.00
_cell.angle_gamma   90.00
#
_symmetry.space_group_name_H-M   'P 1'
#
loop_
_entity.id
_entity.type
_entity.pdbx_description
1 polymer ?
#
loop_
_entity_poly.entity_id
_entity_poly.type
_entity_poly.pdbx_seq_one_letter_code
_entity_poly.pdbx_strand_id
1 'polypeptide(L)'
;MTSYDYGSVMHYEANAFSFNGLNTIIPTKNASAVLGQRIGMSPIDILEVQRYYGCVPTPSAATRTNTILMSSTIIIQIASLLFVD
;
A
#
# COMPACT_ATOMS: atom_id res chain seq x y z
N MET A 1 15.85 -13.27 0.70
CA MET A 1 15.46 -12.62 -0.57
C MET A 1 14.01 -12.19 -0.45
N THR A 2 13.70 -10.96 -0.84
CA THR A 2 12.35 -10.36 -0.87
C THR A 2 11.84 -10.32 -2.31
N SER A 3 10.53 -10.37 -2.49
CA SER A 3 9.90 -10.27 -3.81
C SER A 3 9.94 -8.82 -4.31
N TYR A 4 9.94 -8.64 -5.64
CA TYR A 4 9.87 -7.29 -6.24
C TYR A 4 8.56 -6.59 -5.85
N ASP A 5 8.67 -5.42 -5.24
CA ASP A 5 7.52 -4.64 -4.79
C ASP A 5 7.22 -3.46 -5.73
N TYR A 6 6.16 -3.60 -6.52
CA TYR A 6 5.65 -2.52 -7.37
C TYR A 6 5.19 -1.30 -6.57
N GLY A 7 4.78 -1.50 -5.31
CA GLY A 7 4.33 -0.47 -4.40
C GLY A 7 5.43 0.13 -3.52
N SER A 8 6.70 -0.27 -3.72
CA SER A 8 7.82 0.35 -3.00
C SER A 8 7.84 1.86 -3.22
N VAL A 9 8.12 2.63 -2.15
CA VAL A 9 8.27 4.10 -2.25
C VAL A 9 9.45 4.49 -3.15
N MET A 10 10.39 3.56 -3.34
CA MET A 10 11.55 3.72 -4.19
C MET A 10 11.26 3.42 -5.67
N HIS A 11 10.10 2.81 -5.99
CA HIS A 11 9.74 2.53 -7.37
C HIS A 11 9.37 3.81 -8.10
N TYR A 12 9.82 3.95 -9.34
CA TYR A 12 9.40 5.06 -10.21
C TYR A 12 7.91 4.96 -10.58
N GLU A 13 7.31 6.11 -10.88
CA GLU A 13 5.99 6.16 -11.51
C GLU A 13 6.05 5.65 -12.97
N ALA A 14 4.90 5.31 -13.54
CA ALA A 14 4.82 4.64 -14.83
C ALA A 14 5.39 5.47 -15.99
N ASN A 15 5.32 6.80 -15.92
CA ASN A 15 5.76 7.76 -16.93
C ASN A 15 7.04 8.50 -16.53
N ALA A 16 7.81 7.99 -15.56
CA ALA A 16 9.02 8.65 -15.10
C ALA A 16 9.99 8.89 -16.28
N PHE A 17 10.52 10.12 -16.37
CA PHE A 17 11.41 10.60 -17.43
C PHE A 17 10.82 10.55 -18.85
N SER A 18 9.50 10.41 -18.98
CA SER A 18 8.83 10.44 -20.28
C SER A 18 8.84 11.85 -20.88
N PHE A 19 9.26 11.97 -22.13
CA PHE A 19 9.17 13.23 -22.88
C PHE A 19 7.75 13.53 -23.38
N ASN A 20 6.96 12.49 -23.67
CA ASN A 20 5.64 12.60 -24.28
C ASN A 20 4.49 12.23 -23.32
N GLY A 21 4.81 12.03 -22.03
CA GLY A 21 3.85 11.64 -21.00
C GLY A 21 3.38 10.19 -21.08
N LEU A 22 3.84 9.41 -22.07
CA LEU A 22 3.53 7.98 -22.16
C LEU A 22 4.33 7.18 -21.13
N ASN A 23 3.79 6.02 -20.74
CA ASN A 23 4.45 5.12 -19.81
C ASN A 23 5.81 4.67 -20.38
N THR A 24 6.85 4.85 -19.59
CA THR A 24 8.21 4.34 -19.82
C THR A 24 8.43 3.01 -19.11
N ILE A 25 7.61 2.70 -18.10
CA ILE A 25 7.67 1.47 -17.31
C ILE A 25 6.30 0.79 -17.35
N ILE A 26 6.28 -0.49 -17.76
CA ILE A 26 5.07 -1.31 -17.86
C ILE A 26 5.27 -2.60 -17.05
N PRO A 27 4.46 -2.87 -16.02
CA PRO A 27 4.60 -4.07 -15.21
C PRO A 27 4.19 -5.32 -16.00
N THR A 28 5.03 -6.36 -15.99
CA THR A 28 4.84 -7.56 -16.83
C THR A 28 4.12 -8.70 -16.12
N LYS A 29 4.20 -8.76 -14.78
CA LYS A 29 3.58 -9.83 -13.98
C LYS A 29 2.23 -9.44 -13.36
N ASN A 30 1.97 -8.14 -13.25
CA ASN A 30 0.71 -7.60 -12.74
C ASN A 30 0.40 -6.30 -13.50
N ALA A 31 -0.41 -6.41 -14.55
CA ALA A 31 -0.77 -5.26 -15.39
C ALA A 31 -1.56 -4.17 -14.64
N SER A 32 -2.22 -4.54 -13.54
CA SER A 32 -3.00 -3.61 -12.70
C SER A 32 -2.19 -3.01 -11.55
N ALA A 33 -0.88 -3.26 -11.48
CA ALA A 33 -0.04 -2.72 -10.43
C ALA A 33 0.03 -1.19 -10.52
N VAL A 34 -0.21 -0.52 -9.39
CA VAL A 34 0.00 0.92 -9.25
C VAL A 34 1.47 1.16 -8.95
N LEU A 35 2.12 1.99 -9.75
CA LEU A 35 3.54 2.32 -9.62
C LEU A 35 3.73 3.73 -9.08
N GLY A 36 4.84 3.97 -8.37
CA GLY A 36 5.27 5.33 -8.04
C GLY A 36 4.53 5.98 -6.88
N GLN A 37 3.92 5.22 -5.97
CA GLN A 37 3.31 5.81 -4.77
C GLN A 37 4.35 6.58 -3.94
N ARG A 38 3.91 7.69 -3.32
CA ARG A 38 4.73 8.56 -2.45
C ARG A 38 4.08 8.81 -1.08
N ILE A 39 3.14 7.95 -0.69
CA ILE A 39 2.41 8.06 0.58
C ILE A 39 3.33 7.67 1.74
N GLY A 40 4.13 6.63 1.58
CA GLY A 40 5.05 6.15 2.61
C GLY A 40 5.73 4.83 2.25
N MET A 41 6.54 4.30 3.17
CA MET A 41 7.23 3.02 2.97
C MET A 41 6.22 1.86 2.86
N SER A 42 6.46 0.97 1.90
CA SER A 42 5.75 -0.31 1.83
C SER A 42 6.19 -1.25 2.96
N PRO A 43 5.42 -2.31 3.25
CA PRO A 43 5.84 -3.35 4.18
C PRO A 43 7.18 -4.00 3.80
N ILE A 44 7.49 -4.13 2.51
CA ILE A 44 8.74 -4.72 2.02
C ILE A 44 9.91 -3.74 2.24
N ASP A 45 9.72 -2.45 1.96
CA ASP A 45 10.72 -1.41 2.24
C ASP A 45 11.13 -1.43 3.72
N ILE A 46 10.15 -1.47 4.63
CA ILE A 46 10.38 -1.51 6.08
C ILE A 46 11.16 -2.78 6.47
N LEU A 47 10.74 -3.93 5.94
CA LEU A 47 11.38 -5.21 6.23
C LEU A 47 12.83 -5.26 5.76
N GLU A 48 13.12 -4.72 4.57
CA GLU A 48 14.48 -4.69 4.02
C GLU A 48 15.39 -3.79 4.84
N VAL A 49 14.94 -2.59 5.22
CA VAL A 49 15.71 -1.68 6.08
C VAL A 49 15.96 -2.32 7.46
N GLN A 50 14.95 -2.92 8.08
CA GLN A 50 15.11 -3.59 9.37
C GLN A 50 16.13 -4.73 9.30
N ARG A 51 16.09 -5.53 8.22
CA ARG A 51 17.07 -6.61 8.01
C ARG A 51 18.48 -6.06 7.80
N TYR A 52 18.63 -4.98 7.04
CA TYR A 52 19.93 -4.38 6.75
C TYR A 52 20.59 -3.82 8.02
N TYR A 53 19.81 -3.17 8.89
CA TYR A 53 20.32 -2.57 10.13
C TYR A 53 20.19 -3.45 11.37
N GLY A 54 19.71 -4.69 11.24
CA GLY A 54 19.55 -5.62 12.37
C GLY A 54 18.49 -5.19 13.39
N CYS A 55 17.47 -4.43 12.97
CA CYS A 55 16.37 -4.02 13.85
C CYS A 55 15.48 -5.24 14.16
N VAL A 56 15.53 -5.71 15.40
CA VAL A 56 14.66 -6.80 15.89
C VAL A 56 13.33 -6.19 16.34
N PRO A 57 12.17 -6.62 15.80
CA PRO A 57 10.88 -6.18 16.31
C PRO A 57 10.76 -6.55 17.79
N THR A 58 10.59 -5.58 18.67
CA THR A 58 10.30 -5.88 20.07
C THR A 58 8.89 -6.47 20.16
N PRO A 59 8.65 -7.48 21.03
CA PRO A 59 7.34 -8.13 21.15
C PRO A 59 6.19 -7.15 21.42
N SER A 60 6.47 -5.96 21.95
CA SER A 60 5.49 -4.90 22.23
C SER A 60 4.95 -4.18 20.99
N ALA A 61 5.60 -4.30 19.83
CA ALA A 61 5.14 -3.68 18.58
C ALA A 61 4.17 -4.58 17.78
N ALA A 62 4.18 -5.90 18.04
CA ALA A 62 3.33 -6.87 17.35
C ALA A 62 1.89 -6.96 17.92
N THR A 63 1.58 -6.25 19.01
CA THR A 63 0.27 -6.30 19.68
C THR A 63 -0.29 -4.89 19.88
N ARG A 64 -0.85 -4.31 18.81
CA ARG A 64 -1.86 -3.24 18.93
C ARG A 64 -2.69 -3.09 17.65
N THR A 65 -3.28 -4.17 17.14
CA THR A 65 -4.51 -4.05 16.35
C THR A 65 -5.68 -4.16 17.30
N ASN A 66 -6.28 -3.02 17.64
CA ASN A 66 -7.54 -2.96 18.36
C ASN A 66 -8.56 -3.91 17.70
N THR A 67 -9.04 -4.87 18.48
CA THR A 67 -10.25 -5.65 18.24
C THR A 67 -11.48 -4.74 18.34
N ILE A 68 -11.61 -3.73 17.49
CA ILE A 68 -12.79 -2.86 17.42
C ILE A 68 -12.98 -2.37 15.97
N LEU A 69 -13.19 -3.28 15.01
CA LEU A 69 -13.87 -2.93 13.74
C LEU A 69 -14.38 -4.16 12.96
N MET A 70 -15.09 -5.07 13.63
CA MET A 70 -15.92 -6.10 12.97
C MET A 70 -17.32 -6.16 13.62
N SER A 71 -17.86 -5.01 14.03
CA SER A 71 -19.32 -4.84 14.20
C SER A 71 -19.77 -3.72 13.27
N SER A 72 -19.65 -3.98 11.97
CA SER A 72 -20.01 -3.06 10.89
C SER A 72 -21.51 -3.07 10.59
N THR A 73 -22.37 -3.53 11.51
CA THR A 73 -23.82 -3.56 11.31
C THR A 73 -24.55 -2.30 11.79
N ILE A 74 -23.85 -1.24 12.22
CA ILE A 74 -24.51 -0.07 12.83
C ILE A 74 -24.43 1.24 12.00
N ILE A 75 -23.63 1.32 10.91
CA ILE A 75 -23.46 2.60 10.19
C ILE A 75 -24.03 2.64 8.74
N ILE A 76 -24.57 1.55 8.19
CA ILE A 76 -25.12 1.54 6.79
C ILE A 76 -26.67 1.55 6.73
N GLN A 77 -27.38 1.85 7.82
CA GLN A 77 -28.87 1.89 7.79
C GLN A 77 -29.48 3.29 7.59
N ILE A 78 -28.69 4.36 7.51
CA ILE A 78 -29.21 5.75 7.39
C ILE A 78 -29.00 6.40 6.01
N ALA A 79 -28.26 5.78 5.09
CA ALA A 79 -28.03 6.33 3.75
C ALA A 79 -29.04 5.86 2.68
N SER A 80 -29.93 4.92 3.01
CA SER A 80 -30.88 4.33 2.06
C SER A 80 -32.31 4.92 2.16
N LEU A 81 -32.51 5.99 2.93
CA LEU A 81 -33.82 6.64 3.15
C LEU A 81 -33.86 8.11 2.68
N LEU A 82 -32.91 8.56 1.85
CA LEU A 82 -32.89 9.93 1.30
C LEU A 82 -32.88 10.01 -0.23
N PHE A 83 -33.21 8.92 -0.93
CA PHE A 83 -33.52 8.95 -2.36
C PHE A 83 -34.77 8.11 -2.65
N VAL A 84 -35.91 8.64 -2.20
CA VAL A 84 -37.22 8.37 -2.82
C VAL A 84 -37.77 9.73 -3.20
N ASP A 85 -37.34 10.19 -4.37
CA ASP A 85 -38.05 10.99 -5.37
C ASP A 85 -37.34 10.79 -6.72
#